data_AF-A0A0L0W695-F1
#
_entry.id   AF-A0A0L0W695-F1
#
_cell.length_a   1.000
_cell.length_b   1.000
_cell.length_c   1.000
_cell.angle_alpha   90.00
_cell.angle_beta   90.00
_cell.angle_gamma   90.00
#
_symmetry.space_group_name_H-M   'P 1'
#
loop_
_entity.id
_entity.type
_entity.pdbx_description
1 polymer ?
#
loop_
_entity_poly.entity_id
_entity_poly.type
_entity_poly.pdbx_seq_one_letter_code
_entity_poly.pdbx_strand_id
1 'polypeptide(L)'
;MNKEKVSAQALQNTVTQYALDVVNGKIKACKKHIRVCGVFLRDLRLMHKDKFKYYFDIDELYRFYKWSGMFKHTKGVLAGQQIELVPFQLFIIANIFCWKRKDNDRRKIRKVYIQLARKNAKSQLLALICSYECFLSKEQQEVYIAGWGRDQSTLVYNEVLSQINAVDMLKGKFTDSYGKITHLKSGSIIKPLSKEARKVGDGTNPGVAVLDEFHCHDTSEIYDVLVSGMVARPEPLIVIITTSGFDTSKPCFKEYEYVSKLLDPNSPVENEEYFAMICELDKEDDIKDESNWIKSNPIVATYKEGIEFLRSELHQALDYPEKMRNFLTKNMNR
;
A
#
# COMPACT_ATOMS: atom_id res chain seq x y z
N MET A 1 16.90 -25.62 6.57
CA MET A 1 17.63 -24.43 6.11
C MET A 1 17.67 -23.44 7.25
N ASN A 2 18.87 -23.06 7.70
CA ASN A 2 19.07 -22.00 8.68
C ASN A 2 18.39 -20.72 8.17
N LYS A 3 17.27 -20.31 8.76
CA LYS A 3 16.80 -18.93 8.63
C LYS A 3 17.81 -18.09 9.39
N GLU A 4 18.81 -17.55 8.68
CA GLU A 4 19.61 -16.45 9.22
C GLU A 4 18.64 -15.45 9.86
N LYS A 5 18.93 -15.03 11.10
CA LYS A 5 18.11 -14.02 11.77
C LYS A 5 18.21 -12.74 10.95
N VAL A 6 17.19 -12.47 10.13
CA VAL A 6 17.05 -11.21 9.40
C VAL A 6 17.17 -10.08 10.42
N SER A 7 18.17 -9.23 10.24
CA SER A 7 18.43 -8.08 11.11
C SER A 7 17.83 -6.80 10.52
N ALA A 8 17.68 -5.76 11.33
CA ALA A 8 17.29 -4.43 10.86
C ALA A 8 18.23 -3.94 9.74
N GLN A 9 19.54 -4.12 9.90
CA GLN A 9 20.53 -3.76 8.87
C GLN A 9 20.35 -4.55 7.57
N ALA A 10 20.04 -5.86 7.64
CA ALA A 10 19.76 -6.65 6.46
C ALA A 10 18.53 -6.13 5.70
N LEU A 11 17.47 -5.73 6.40
CA LEU A 11 16.29 -5.11 5.79
C LEU A 11 16.61 -3.76 5.15
N GLN A 12 17.44 -2.93 5.80
CA GLN A 12 17.88 -1.67 5.22
C GLN A 12 18.63 -1.88 3.91
N ASN A 13 19.53 -2.87 3.88
CA ASN A 13 20.28 -3.24 2.69
C ASN A 13 19.34 -3.73 1.59
N THR A 14 18.35 -4.57 1.90
CA THR A 14 17.34 -5.04 0.94
C THR A 14 16.55 -3.89 0.31
N VAL A 15 16.04 -2.95 1.12
CA VAL A 15 15.26 -1.81 0.61
C VAL A 15 16.13 -0.84 -0.20
N THR A 16 17.36 -0.58 0.25
CA THR A 16 18.31 0.28 -0.45
C THR A 16 18.74 -0.34 -1.79
N GLN A 17 19.02 -1.64 -1.79
CA GLN A 17 19.40 -2.37 -3.00
C GLN A 17 18.23 -2.45 -3.99
N TYR A 18 17.01 -2.64 -3.51
CA TYR A 18 15.82 -2.57 -4.36
C TYR A 18 15.72 -1.23 -5.10
N ALA A 19 15.87 -0.12 -4.37
CA ALA A 19 15.81 1.21 -4.96
C ALA A 19 16.95 1.45 -5.97
N LEU A 20 18.16 0.96 -5.67
CA LEU A 20 19.30 1.00 -6.61
C LEU A 20 19.05 0.17 -7.86
N ASP A 21 18.53 -1.05 -7.72
CA ASP A 21 18.24 -1.95 -8.83
C ASP A 21 17.17 -1.35 -9.77
N VAL A 22 16.17 -0.65 -9.22
CA VAL A 22 15.18 0.09 -10.00
C VAL A 22 15.79 1.30 -10.72
N VAL A 23 16.55 2.14 -10.02
CA VAL A 23 17.15 3.35 -10.61
C VAL A 23 18.18 3.02 -11.68
N ASN A 24 18.94 1.94 -11.50
CA ASN A 24 19.94 1.48 -12.46
C ASN A 24 19.36 0.61 -13.59
N GLY A 25 18.05 0.38 -13.61
CA GLY A 25 17.36 -0.38 -14.66
C GLY A 25 17.54 -1.90 -14.60
N LYS A 26 18.11 -2.45 -13.53
CA LYS A 26 18.17 -3.90 -13.30
C LYS A 26 16.79 -4.49 -13.04
N ILE A 27 15.93 -3.75 -12.33
CA ILE A 27 14.50 -4.01 -12.24
C ILE A 27 13.79 -2.98 -13.13
N LYS A 28 13.14 -3.43 -14.20
CA LYS A 28 12.32 -2.55 -15.05
C LYS A 28 11.18 -1.97 -14.22
N ALA A 29 11.01 -0.65 -14.29
CA ALA A 29 9.94 0.07 -13.60
C ALA A 29 9.50 1.26 -14.47
N CYS A 30 8.30 1.78 -14.22
CA CYS A 30 7.85 2.99 -14.92
C CYS A 30 8.58 4.23 -14.41
N LYS A 31 8.51 5.32 -15.18
CA LYS A 31 9.20 6.59 -14.85
C LYS A 31 8.89 7.09 -13.44
N LYS A 32 7.62 6.98 -13.01
CA LYS A 32 7.15 7.41 -11.69
C LYS A 32 7.72 6.56 -10.55
N HIS A 33 7.77 5.24 -10.71
CA HIS A 33 8.38 4.35 -9.74
C HIS A 33 9.90 4.58 -9.63
N ILE A 34 10.58 4.78 -10.76
CA ILE A 34 12.01 5.15 -10.78
C ILE A 34 12.24 6.45 -10.01
N ARG A 35 11.38 7.46 -10.19
CA ARG A 35 11.47 8.73 -9.45
C ARG A 35 11.39 8.52 -7.94
N VAL A 36 10.44 7.72 -7.46
CA VAL A 36 10.25 7.45 -6.02
C VAL A 36 11.49 6.77 -5.43
N CYS A 37 12.06 5.78 -6.12
CA CYS A 37 13.31 5.13 -5.71
C CYS A 37 14.48 6.12 -5.67
N GLY A 38 14.58 7.01 -6.66
CA GLY A 38 15.60 8.07 -6.70
C GLY A 38 15.47 9.06 -5.54
N VAL A 39 14.25 9.47 -5.20
CA VAL A 39 13.96 10.33 -4.04
C VAL A 39 14.34 9.65 -2.74
N PHE A 40 13.98 8.37 -2.57
CA PHE A 40 14.36 7.58 -1.40
C PHE A 40 15.88 7.53 -1.21
N LEU A 41 16.64 7.22 -2.27
CA LEU A 41 18.11 7.16 -2.22
C LEU A 41 18.73 8.54 -1.95
N ARG A 42 18.15 9.62 -2.51
CA ARG A 42 18.57 10.99 -2.21
C ARG A 42 18.36 11.30 -0.73
N ASP A 43 17.19 11.01 -0.20
CA ASP A 43 16.82 11.31 1.19
C ASP A 43 17.70 10.52 2.17
N LEU A 44 18.05 9.26 1.87
CA LEU A 44 19.03 8.48 2.65
C LEU A 44 20.41 9.15 2.70
N ARG A 45 20.87 9.76 1.60
CA ARG A 45 22.14 10.52 1.62
C ARG A 45 22.02 11.83 2.40
N LEU A 46 20.87 12.50 2.31
CA LEU A 46 20.64 13.79 2.94
C LEU A 46 20.38 13.69 4.44
N MET A 47 19.96 12.53 4.96
CA MET A 47 19.59 12.40 6.38
C MET A 47 20.73 12.70 7.36
N HIS A 48 21.98 12.55 6.91
CA HIS A 48 23.20 12.89 7.65
C HIS A 48 23.55 14.39 7.63
N LYS A 49 22.78 15.23 6.92
CA LYS A 49 22.98 16.68 6.88
C LYS A 49 22.11 17.36 7.94
N ASP A 50 22.65 18.39 8.59
CA ASP A 50 21.97 19.09 9.69
C ASP A 50 20.63 19.72 9.28
N LYS A 51 20.56 20.25 8.05
CA LYS A 51 19.34 20.89 7.52
C LYS A 51 18.23 19.90 7.14
N PHE A 52 18.51 18.60 7.03
CA PHE A 52 17.50 17.62 6.64
C PHE A 52 16.65 17.24 7.86
N LYS A 53 15.33 17.46 7.75
CA LYS A 53 14.37 17.40 8.87
C LYS A 53 14.04 15.98 9.35
N TYR A 54 14.40 14.97 8.58
CA TYR A 54 13.97 13.59 8.81
C TYR A 54 15.15 12.67 9.10
N TYR A 55 14.89 11.61 9.86
CA TYR A 55 15.79 10.49 10.04
C TYR A 55 15.07 9.20 9.62
N PHE A 56 15.83 8.12 9.41
CA PHE A 56 15.30 6.83 8.95
C PHE A 56 15.37 5.79 10.08
N ASP A 57 14.21 5.48 10.66
CA ASP A 57 14.05 4.48 11.73
C ASP A 57 13.90 3.08 11.13
N ILE A 58 15.02 2.36 11.03
CA ILE A 58 15.03 1.00 10.52
C ILE A 58 14.40 -0.02 11.48
N ASP A 59 14.37 0.25 12.78
CA ASP A 59 13.77 -0.65 13.77
C ASP A 59 12.24 -0.68 13.64
N GLU A 60 11.63 0.38 13.10
CA GLU A 60 10.24 0.39 12.68
C GLU A 60 9.98 -0.63 11.55
N LEU A 61 10.85 -0.68 10.52
CA LEU A 61 10.73 -1.69 9.44
C LEU A 61 10.90 -3.11 9.98
N TYR A 62 11.86 -3.31 10.88
CA TYR A 62 12.08 -4.61 11.50
C TYR A 62 10.87 -5.08 12.31
N ARG A 63 10.25 -4.18 13.09
CA ARG A 63 8.99 -4.47 13.80
C ARG A 63 7.87 -4.83 12.85
N PHE A 64 7.68 -4.08 11.77
CA PHE A 64 6.66 -4.41 10.75
C PHE A 64 6.94 -5.77 10.09
N TYR A 65 8.19 -6.03 9.70
CA TYR A 65 8.59 -7.31 9.11
C TYR A 65 8.29 -8.48 10.04
N LYS A 66 8.68 -8.37 11.32
CA LYS A 66 8.38 -9.38 12.35
C LYS A 66 6.88 -9.57 12.54
N TRP A 67 6.11 -8.48 12.56
CA TRP A 67 4.65 -8.54 12.65
C TRP A 67 4.04 -9.30 11.47
N SER A 68 4.41 -8.93 10.24
CA SER A 68 3.92 -9.59 9.03
C SER A 68 4.27 -11.08 8.98
N GLY A 69 5.48 -11.45 9.41
CA GLY A 69 5.96 -12.84 9.39
C GLY A 69 5.26 -13.78 10.37
N MET A 70 4.42 -13.27 11.27
CA MET A 70 3.57 -14.11 12.14
C MET A 70 2.37 -14.66 11.39
N PHE A 71 1.91 -13.96 10.36
CA PHE A 71 0.70 -14.31 9.63
C PHE A 71 0.99 -15.26 8.48
N LYS A 72 -0.07 -15.89 7.98
CA LYS A 72 -0.01 -16.82 6.85
C LYS A 72 -0.81 -16.27 5.68
N HIS A 73 -0.38 -16.62 4.46
CA HIS A 73 -1.20 -16.36 3.28
C HIS A 73 -2.53 -17.11 3.39
N THR A 74 -3.63 -16.40 3.14
CA THR A 74 -4.99 -16.95 3.26
C THR A 74 -5.44 -17.70 2.01
N LYS A 75 -4.90 -17.34 0.84
CA LYS A 75 -5.34 -17.79 -0.49
C LYS A 75 -4.15 -17.94 -1.45
N GLY A 76 -4.36 -18.66 -2.55
CA GLY A 76 -3.39 -18.83 -3.64
C GLY A 76 -2.36 -19.94 -3.37
N VAL A 77 -1.34 -20.01 -4.21
CA VAL A 77 -0.31 -21.08 -4.18
C VAL A 77 0.51 -21.10 -2.89
N LEU A 78 0.55 -19.98 -2.17
CA LEU A 78 1.25 -19.85 -0.88
C LEU A 78 0.34 -20.06 0.34
N ALA A 79 -0.93 -20.43 0.15
CA ALA A 79 -1.90 -20.56 1.25
C ALA A 79 -1.34 -21.44 2.39
N GLY A 80 -1.44 -20.96 3.63
CA GLY A 80 -0.92 -21.63 4.82
C GLY A 80 0.58 -21.42 5.10
N GLN A 81 1.36 -20.89 4.15
CA GLN A 81 2.75 -20.50 4.36
C GLN A 81 2.83 -19.14 5.06
N GLN A 82 3.91 -18.89 5.81
CA GLN A 82 4.16 -17.59 6.44
C GLN A 82 4.28 -16.49 5.39
N ILE A 83 3.74 -15.32 5.69
CA ILE A 83 3.90 -14.13 4.85
C ILE A 83 5.36 -13.70 4.89
N GLU A 84 6.00 -13.69 3.73
CA GLU A 84 7.31 -13.09 3.52
C GLU A 84 7.17 -11.92 2.55
N LEU A 85 7.44 -10.71 3.05
CA LEU A 85 7.34 -9.49 2.25
C LEU A 85 8.45 -9.46 1.22
N VAL A 86 8.09 -9.30 -0.05
CA VAL A 86 9.06 -9.12 -1.14
C VAL A 86 9.71 -7.72 -1.05
N PRO A 87 10.90 -7.50 -1.64
CA PRO A 87 11.61 -6.21 -1.57
C PRO A 87 10.75 -4.99 -1.97
N PHE A 88 9.87 -5.14 -2.96
CA PHE A 88 8.92 -4.11 -3.35
C PHE A 88 7.96 -3.70 -2.22
N GLN A 89 7.40 -4.69 -1.49
CA GLN A 89 6.52 -4.42 -0.36
C GLN A 89 7.30 -3.80 0.80
N LEU A 90 8.51 -4.31 1.09
CA LEU A 90 9.40 -3.73 2.10
C LEU A 90 9.73 -2.27 1.77
N PHE A 91 9.96 -1.93 0.50
CA PHE A 91 10.21 -0.56 0.05
C PHE A 91 9.01 0.36 0.29
N ILE A 92 7.79 -0.09 0.02
CA ILE A 92 6.57 0.66 0.34
C ILE A 92 6.49 0.91 1.85
N ILE A 93 6.59 -0.15 2.66
CA ILE A 93 6.48 -0.05 4.13
C ILE A 93 7.57 0.85 4.71
N ALA A 94 8.79 0.74 4.20
CA ALA A 94 9.91 1.59 4.61
C ALA A 94 9.62 3.08 4.37
N ASN A 95 9.09 3.43 3.21
CA ASN A 95 8.74 4.81 2.92
C ASN A 95 7.58 5.32 3.77
N ILE A 96 6.58 4.47 4.04
CA ILE A 96 5.44 4.83 4.88
C ILE A 96 5.90 5.09 6.31
N PHE A 97 6.56 4.13 6.96
CA PHE A 97 6.74 4.13 8.42
C PHE A 97 8.10 4.61 8.93
N CYS A 98 9.17 4.49 8.15
CA CYS A 98 10.53 4.65 8.69
C CYS A 98 11.05 6.09 8.62
N TRP A 99 10.51 6.92 7.73
CA TRP A 99 10.85 8.35 7.72
C TRP A 99 10.15 9.06 8.86
N LYS A 100 10.92 9.51 9.85
CA LYS A 100 10.43 10.21 11.04
C LYS A 100 11.05 11.60 11.17
N ARG A 101 10.30 12.53 11.73
CA ARG A 101 10.79 13.89 11.96
C ARG A 101 11.76 13.90 13.15
N LYS A 102 12.87 14.61 13.00
CA LYS A 102 13.88 14.76 14.07
C LYS A 102 13.36 15.57 15.27
N ASP A 103 12.37 16.44 15.07
CA ASP A 103 11.90 17.36 16.11
C ASP A 103 10.90 16.73 17.09
N ASN A 104 10.13 15.72 16.67
CA ASN A 104 9.06 15.15 17.50
C ASN A 104 8.86 13.64 17.34
N ASP A 105 9.74 12.95 16.62
CA ASP A 105 9.70 11.49 16.42
C ASP A 105 8.49 10.97 15.61
N ARG A 106 7.63 11.85 15.08
CA ARG A 106 6.42 11.45 14.34
C ARG A 106 6.74 11.03 12.92
N ARG A 107 5.95 10.11 12.38
CA ARG A 107 6.02 9.69 10.97
C ARG A 107 5.87 10.90 10.02
N LYS A 108 6.75 10.97 9.02
CA LYS A 108 6.73 11.98 7.94
C LYS A 108 5.48 11.83 7.07
N ILE A 109 5.18 10.60 6.68
CA ILE A 109 4.11 10.30 5.73
C ILE A 109 2.76 10.25 6.43
N ARG A 110 1.82 11.06 5.93
CA ARG A 110 0.42 11.13 6.39
C ARG A 110 -0.56 10.67 5.30
N LYS A 111 -0.17 10.78 4.04
CA LYS A 111 -0.98 10.36 2.88
C LYS A 111 -0.22 9.38 2.01
N VAL A 112 -0.89 8.32 1.59
CA VAL A 112 -0.31 7.25 0.76
C VAL A 112 -1.21 6.98 -0.43
N TYR A 113 -0.63 6.85 -1.62
CA TYR A 113 -1.30 6.42 -2.83
C TYR A 113 -0.54 5.26 -3.44
N ILE A 114 -1.21 4.12 -3.64
CA ILE A 114 -0.62 2.93 -4.23
C ILE A 114 -1.51 2.47 -5.39
N GLN A 115 -0.98 2.52 -6.61
CA GLN A 115 -1.65 2.01 -7.81
C GLN A 115 -0.93 0.79 -8.35
N LEU A 116 -1.58 -0.39 -8.27
CA LEU A 116 -1.04 -1.68 -8.75
C LEU A 116 -2.09 -2.40 -9.58
N ALA A 117 -1.67 -3.18 -10.57
CA ALA A 117 -2.60 -4.01 -11.35
C ALA A 117 -3.27 -5.07 -10.45
N ARG A 118 -4.32 -5.72 -10.94
CA ARG A 118 -5.05 -6.74 -10.15
C ARG A 118 -4.13 -7.87 -9.69
N LYS A 119 -4.46 -8.46 -8.54
CA LYS A 119 -3.76 -9.62 -7.93
C LYS A 119 -2.31 -9.37 -7.44
N ASN A 120 -1.82 -8.13 -7.39
CA ASN A 120 -0.53 -7.77 -6.78
C ASN A 120 -0.61 -7.62 -5.23
N ALA A 121 -1.28 -8.54 -4.54
CA ALA A 121 -1.36 -8.61 -3.06
C ALA A 121 -1.77 -7.31 -2.31
N LYS A 122 -2.53 -6.40 -2.95
CA LYS A 122 -3.00 -5.14 -2.37
C LYS A 122 -3.73 -5.31 -1.03
N SER A 123 -4.76 -6.16 -1.00
CA SER A 123 -5.59 -6.36 0.19
C SER A 123 -4.81 -6.97 1.36
N GLN A 124 -3.84 -7.85 1.07
CA GLN A 124 -2.93 -8.40 2.08
C GLN A 124 -2.07 -7.28 2.69
N LEU A 125 -1.48 -6.42 1.85
CA LEU A 125 -0.68 -5.28 2.33
C LEU A 125 -1.51 -4.32 3.20
N LEU A 126 -2.75 -4.01 2.78
CA LEU A 126 -3.67 -3.22 3.59
C LEU A 126 -3.99 -3.87 4.93
N ALA A 127 -4.26 -5.17 4.95
CA ALA A 127 -4.55 -5.89 6.19
C ALA A 127 -3.37 -5.86 7.17
N LEU A 128 -2.14 -5.96 6.66
CA LEU A 128 -0.93 -5.80 7.45
C LEU A 128 -0.80 -4.38 8.02
N ILE A 129 -1.03 -3.34 7.21
CA ILE A 129 -1.01 -1.94 7.67
C ILE A 129 -2.06 -1.71 8.76
N CYS A 130 -3.31 -2.12 8.53
CA CYS A 130 -4.41 -1.96 9.49
C CYS A 130 -4.12 -2.67 10.83
N SER A 131 -3.66 -3.92 10.77
CA SER A 131 -3.36 -4.69 11.98
C SER A 131 -2.12 -4.17 12.71
N TYR A 132 -1.08 -3.75 11.98
CA TYR A 132 0.13 -3.18 12.57
C TYR A 132 -0.18 -1.92 13.39
N GLU A 133 -0.90 -0.97 12.80
CA GLU A 133 -1.32 0.26 13.48
C GLU A 133 -2.28 -0.02 14.65
N CYS A 134 -3.26 -0.91 14.47
CA CYS A 134 -4.20 -1.23 15.56
C CYS A 134 -3.54 -1.89 16.78
N PHE A 135 -2.61 -2.82 16.55
CA PHE A 135 -2.04 -3.65 17.62
C PHE A 135 -0.74 -3.09 18.22
N LEU A 136 0.06 -2.37 17.42
CA LEU A 136 1.42 -1.95 17.82
C LEU A 136 1.61 -0.44 17.93
N SER A 137 0.61 0.38 17.59
CA SER A 137 0.66 1.82 17.83
C SER A 137 0.83 2.15 19.32
N LYS A 138 1.52 3.27 19.60
CA LYS A 138 1.66 3.84 20.95
C LYS A 138 0.38 4.54 21.43
N GLU A 139 -0.47 4.96 20.50
CA GLU A 139 -1.77 5.59 20.76
C GLU A 139 -2.92 4.62 20.46
N GLN A 140 -4.07 4.80 21.12
CA GLN A 140 -5.30 4.12 20.73
C GLN A 140 -5.67 4.52 19.30
N GLN A 141 -5.92 3.54 18.43
CA GLN A 141 -6.22 3.73 17.01
C GLN A 141 -7.66 3.41 16.66
N GLU A 142 -8.31 4.32 15.93
CA GLU A 142 -9.49 4.00 15.13
C GLU A 142 -9.03 3.78 13.69
N VAL A 143 -9.06 2.52 13.23
CA VAL A 143 -8.71 2.12 11.88
C VAL A 143 -9.97 1.86 11.07
N TYR A 144 -10.19 2.67 10.03
CA TYR A 144 -11.36 2.55 9.17
C TYR A 144 -10.99 2.02 7.79
N ILE A 145 -11.74 1.03 7.32
CA ILE A 145 -11.60 0.45 5.98
C ILE A 145 -12.81 0.88 5.15
N ALA A 146 -12.57 1.65 4.11
CA ALA A 146 -13.57 2.17 3.21
C ALA A 146 -13.42 1.56 1.81
N GLY A 147 -14.54 1.12 1.26
CA GLY A 147 -14.72 0.87 -0.17
C GLY A 147 -16.01 1.56 -0.63
N TRP A 148 -16.29 1.54 -1.94
CA TRP A 148 -17.52 2.12 -2.46
C TRP A 148 -18.76 1.30 -2.08
N GLY A 149 -18.62 -0.02 -2.02
CA GLY A 149 -19.63 -0.94 -1.48
C GLY A 149 -19.20 -1.53 -0.15
N ARG A 150 -20.19 -1.96 0.67
CA ARG A 150 -19.93 -2.69 1.93
C ARG A 150 -19.15 -3.98 1.69
N ASP A 151 -19.42 -4.67 0.59
CA ASP A 151 -18.72 -5.91 0.25
C ASP A 151 -17.23 -5.67 0.03
N GLN A 152 -16.85 -4.53 -0.57
CA GLN A 152 -15.45 -4.17 -0.79
C GLN A 152 -14.71 -3.91 0.53
N SER A 153 -15.29 -3.10 1.43
CA SER A 153 -14.66 -2.84 2.75
C SER A 153 -14.58 -4.11 3.61
N THR A 154 -15.52 -5.05 3.44
CA THR A 154 -15.54 -6.33 4.14
C THR A 154 -14.40 -7.26 3.70
N LEU A 155 -13.90 -7.16 2.46
CA LEU A 155 -12.81 -8.02 1.98
C LEU A 155 -11.51 -7.81 2.78
N VAL A 156 -11.09 -6.56 2.95
CA VAL A 156 -9.87 -6.25 3.72
C VAL A 156 -10.08 -6.54 5.21
N TYR A 157 -11.28 -6.25 5.74
CA TYR A 157 -11.61 -6.59 7.13
C TYR A 157 -11.51 -8.10 7.39
N ASN A 158 -12.08 -8.93 6.52
CA ASN A 158 -12.01 -10.39 6.63
C ASN A 158 -10.58 -10.91 6.47
N GLU A 159 -9.77 -10.27 5.62
CA GLU A 159 -8.35 -10.61 5.48
C GLU A 159 -7.58 -10.34 6.78
N VAL A 160 -7.81 -9.18 7.43
CA VAL A 160 -7.26 -8.89 8.77
C VAL A 160 -7.69 -9.97 9.76
N LEU A 161 -9.00 -10.26 9.83
CA LEU A 161 -9.56 -11.21 10.79
C LEU A 161 -8.97 -12.62 10.59
N SER A 162 -8.84 -13.06 9.33
CA SER A 162 -8.25 -14.35 9.00
C SER A 162 -6.78 -14.44 9.42
N GLN A 163 -6.00 -13.37 9.23
CA GLN A 163 -4.60 -13.31 9.62
C GLN A 163 -4.43 -13.37 11.14
N ILE A 164 -5.16 -12.54 11.89
CA ILE A 164 -5.01 -12.47 13.35
C ILE A 164 -5.54 -13.72 14.07
N ASN A 165 -6.62 -14.34 13.57
CA ASN A 165 -7.17 -15.58 14.15
C ASN A 165 -6.23 -16.78 13.99
N ALA A 166 -5.39 -16.78 12.95
CA ALA A 166 -4.46 -17.87 12.69
C ALA A 166 -3.20 -17.84 13.59
N VAL A 167 -3.04 -16.83 14.45
CA VAL A 167 -1.87 -16.64 15.31
C VAL A 167 -2.21 -16.93 16.76
N ASP A 168 -1.66 -18.02 17.30
CA ASP A 168 -1.91 -18.45 18.68
C ASP A 168 -1.57 -17.39 19.73
N MET A 169 -0.51 -16.60 19.51
CA MET A 169 -0.10 -15.53 20.42
C MET A 169 -1.15 -14.40 20.55
N LEU A 170 -2.03 -14.24 19.56
CA LEU A 170 -3.09 -13.22 19.56
C LEU A 170 -4.40 -13.74 20.16
N LYS A 171 -4.51 -15.03 20.51
CA LYS A 171 -5.69 -15.58 21.17
C LYS A 171 -5.96 -14.85 22.49
N GLY A 172 -7.20 -14.39 22.67
CA GLY A 172 -7.60 -13.61 23.83
C GLY A 172 -7.01 -12.21 23.91
N LYS A 173 -6.39 -11.70 22.83
CA LYS A 173 -5.88 -10.31 22.76
C LYS A 173 -6.83 -9.36 22.03
N PHE A 174 -7.81 -9.89 21.30
CA PHE A 174 -8.81 -9.11 20.59
C PHE A 174 -10.19 -9.76 20.66
N THR A 175 -11.22 -8.99 20.31
CA THR A 175 -12.58 -9.48 20.05
C THR A 175 -13.02 -9.03 18.65
N ASP A 176 -13.91 -9.79 18.01
CA ASP A 176 -14.51 -9.49 16.72
C ASP A 176 -16.04 -9.52 16.83
N SER A 177 -16.63 -8.45 17.38
CA SER A 177 -18.08 -8.36 17.57
C SER A 177 -18.70 -7.26 16.72
N TYR A 178 -19.89 -7.52 16.17
CA TYR A 178 -20.66 -6.56 15.38
C TYR A 178 -19.89 -5.93 14.20
N GLY A 179 -19.01 -6.69 13.56
CA GLY A 179 -18.18 -6.20 12.44
C GLY A 179 -17.11 -5.20 12.88
N LYS A 180 -16.59 -5.33 14.09
CA LYS A 180 -15.53 -4.49 14.65
C LYS A 180 -14.52 -5.38 15.37
N ILE A 181 -13.25 -5.31 14.96
CA ILE A 181 -12.15 -5.89 15.72
C ILE A 181 -11.76 -4.89 16.80
N THR A 182 -11.63 -5.32 18.06
CA THR A 182 -11.16 -4.49 19.17
C THR A 182 -9.93 -5.12 19.80
N HIS A 183 -8.80 -4.41 19.81
CA HIS A 183 -7.59 -4.84 20.51
C HIS A 183 -7.74 -4.53 22.02
N LEU A 184 -7.84 -5.58 22.84
CA LEU A 184 -8.27 -5.45 24.24
C LEU A 184 -7.31 -4.63 25.11
N LYS A 185 -6.01 -4.63 24.81
CA LYS A 185 -5.00 -3.90 25.60
C LYS A 185 -5.11 -2.38 25.45
N SER A 186 -5.35 -1.92 24.22
CA SER A 186 -5.29 -0.49 23.87
C SER A 186 -6.67 0.14 23.68
N GLY A 187 -7.71 -0.69 23.48
CA GLY A 187 -9.01 -0.22 23.01
C GLY A 187 -9.02 0.20 21.54
N SER A 188 -7.94 0.00 20.79
CA SER A 188 -7.90 0.27 19.35
C SER A 188 -8.92 -0.59 18.61
N ILE A 189 -9.46 -0.08 17.52
CA ILE A 189 -10.48 -0.76 16.71
C ILE A 189 -10.10 -0.81 15.23
N ILE A 190 -10.57 -1.86 14.54
CA ILE A 190 -10.62 -1.92 13.08
C ILE A 190 -12.07 -2.14 12.68
N LYS A 191 -12.60 -1.25 11.82
CA LYS A 191 -14.00 -1.29 11.38
C LYS A 191 -14.14 -1.01 9.89
N PRO A 192 -14.89 -1.82 9.12
CA PRO A 192 -15.29 -1.46 7.78
C PRO A 192 -16.36 -0.37 7.83
N LEU A 193 -16.21 0.67 7.02
CA LEU A 193 -17.23 1.70 6.84
C LEU A 193 -18.29 1.20 5.85
N SER A 194 -19.56 1.40 6.23
CA SER A 194 -20.71 1.16 5.37
C SER A 194 -21.19 2.46 4.71
N LYS A 195 -22.17 2.37 3.80
CA LYS A 195 -22.77 3.55 3.15
C LYS A 195 -23.41 4.51 4.15
N GLU A 196 -23.94 3.99 5.27
CA GLU A 196 -24.63 4.77 6.29
C GLU A 196 -23.66 5.56 7.17
N ALA A 197 -22.45 5.04 7.38
CA ALA A 197 -21.39 5.72 8.12
C ALA A 197 -20.87 6.99 7.40
N ARG A 198 -21.20 7.17 6.10
CA ARG A 198 -20.91 8.40 5.32
C ARG A 198 -21.62 9.64 5.87
N LYS A 199 -22.73 9.45 6.59
CA LYS A 199 -23.58 10.53 7.09
C LYS A 199 -23.29 10.96 8.54
N VAL A 200 -22.40 10.25 9.24
CA VAL A 200 -22.17 10.40 10.70
C VAL A 200 -20.75 10.91 10.95
N GLY A 201 -20.39 12.03 10.32
CA GLY A 201 -19.02 12.56 10.27
C GLY A 201 -18.49 13.23 11.54
N ASP A 202 -19.31 13.41 12.59
CA ASP A 202 -18.98 14.37 13.67
C ASP A 202 -18.45 13.75 14.97
N GLY A 203 -18.34 12.42 15.08
CA GLY A 203 -18.01 11.75 16.35
C GLY A 203 -16.82 10.79 16.34
N THR A 204 -16.20 10.55 15.18
CA THR A 204 -15.08 9.59 15.04
C THR A 204 -13.74 10.30 15.00
N ASN A 205 -12.68 9.66 15.49
CA ASN A 205 -11.31 10.20 15.47
C ASN A 205 -10.35 9.23 14.74
N PRO A 206 -10.51 9.05 13.40
CA PRO A 206 -9.68 8.15 12.60
C PRO A 206 -8.20 8.45 12.82
N GLY A 207 -7.44 7.46 13.27
CA GLY A 207 -5.97 7.55 13.19
C GLY A 207 -5.43 6.90 11.93
N VAL A 208 -6.14 5.90 11.40
CA VAL A 208 -5.83 5.31 10.11
C VAL A 208 -7.09 5.16 9.29
N ALA A 209 -7.03 5.54 8.02
CA ALA A 209 -8.09 5.27 7.07
C ALA A 209 -7.55 4.64 5.80
N VAL A 210 -8.20 3.59 5.34
CA VAL A 210 -7.84 2.87 4.12
C VAL A 210 -8.98 3.03 3.13
N LEU A 211 -8.68 3.53 1.93
CA LEU A 211 -9.59 3.57 0.80
C LEU A 211 -9.14 2.51 -0.20
N ASP A 212 -9.86 1.38 -0.22
CA ASP A 212 -9.60 0.28 -1.14
C ASP A 212 -10.40 0.44 -2.44
N GLU A 213 -9.77 0.08 -3.56
CA GLU A 213 -10.31 0.22 -4.91
C GLU A 213 -10.91 1.62 -5.17
N PHE A 214 -10.16 2.68 -4.86
CA PHE A 214 -10.65 4.07 -4.96
C PHE A 214 -11.20 4.45 -6.36
N HIS A 215 -10.75 3.78 -7.43
CA HIS A 215 -11.30 3.91 -8.78
C HIS A 215 -12.79 3.53 -8.90
N CYS A 216 -13.33 2.77 -7.94
CA CYS A 216 -14.75 2.44 -7.85
C CYS A 216 -15.58 3.52 -7.17
N HIS A 217 -14.97 4.50 -6.49
CA HIS A 217 -15.71 5.53 -5.78
C HIS A 217 -16.31 6.55 -6.76
N ASP A 218 -17.61 6.80 -6.67
CA ASP A 218 -18.26 7.78 -7.55
C ASP A 218 -18.05 9.22 -7.07
N THR A 219 -17.82 9.44 -5.77
CA THR A 219 -17.57 10.75 -5.16
C THR A 219 -16.42 10.72 -4.14
N SER A 220 -15.85 11.89 -3.82
CA SER A 220 -14.81 12.04 -2.80
C SER A 220 -15.33 12.07 -1.36
N GLU A 221 -16.65 12.04 -1.15
CA GLU A 221 -17.30 12.23 0.17
C GLU A 221 -16.69 11.37 1.28
N ILE A 222 -16.42 10.08 1.01
CA ILE A 222 -15.82 9.18 2.00
C ILE A 222 -14.40 9.63 2.37
N TYR A 223 -13.62 10.04 1.36
CA TYR A 223 -12.27 10.56 1.58
C TYR A 223 -12.34 11.84 2.41
N ASP A 224 -13.22 12.77 2.05
CA ASP A 224 -13.34 14.08 2.70
C ASP A 224 -13.74 13.94 4.18
N VAL A 225 -14.72 13.07 4.49
CA VAL A 225 -15.16 12.78 5.87
C VAL A 225 -14.05 12.12 6.70
N LEU A 226 -13.28 11.19 6.11
CA LEU A 226 -12.18 10.53 6.82
C LEU A 226 -11.06 11.51 7.14
N VAL A 227 -10.71 12.38 6.19
CA VAL A 227 -9.66 13.39 6.37
C VAL A 227 -10.08 14.45 7.40
N SER A 228 -11.34 14.90 7.39
CA SER A 228 -11.82 15.88 8.37
C SER A 228 -11.79 15.33 9.80
N GLY A 229 -12.09 14.04 10.00
CA GLY A 229 -12.02 13.39 11.31
C GLY A 229 -10.59 13.23 11.86
N MET A 230 -9.56 13.32 11.01
CA MET A 230 -8.15 13.12 11.41
C MET A 230 -7.50 14.33 12.08
N VAL A 231 -8.18 15.48 12.18
CA VAL A 231 -7.59 16.76 12.63
C VAL A 231 -6.94 16.68 14.01
N ALA A 232 -7.55 15.93 14.94
CA ALA A 232 -7.04 15.81 16.32
C ALA A 232 -5.86 14.84 16.45
N ARG A 233 -5.47 14.14 15.37
CA ARG A 233 -4.44 13.10 15.43
C ARG A 233 -3.03 13.67 15.20
N PRO A 234 -2.06 13.32 16.07
CA PRO A 234 -0.65 13.66 15.88
C PRO A 234 -0.05 13.14 14.57
N GLU A 235 -0.32 11.88 14.25
CA GLU A 235 0.21 11.16 13.07
C GLU A 235 -0.87 10.29 12.38
N PRO A 236 -1.93 10.90 11.83
CA PRO A 236 -2.91 10.18 11.02
C PRO A 236 -2.26 9.62 9.76
N LEU A 237 -2.83 8.52 9.27
CA LEU A 237 -2.47 7.90 8.01
C LEU A 237 -3.70 7.66 7.16
N ILE A 238 -3.74 8.22 5.97
CA ILE A 238 -4.70 7.82 4.94
C ILE A 238 -3.99 7.05 3.82
N VAL A 239 -4.48 5.85 3.53
CA VAL A 239 -3.92 4.95 2.51
C VAL A 239 -4.95 4.74 1.42
N ILE A 240 -4.71 5.34 0.27
CA ILE A 240 -5.47 5.09 -0.96
C ILE A 240 -4.74 3.98 -1.71
N ILE A 241 -5.42 2.87 -1.93
CA ILE A 241 -4.91 1.80 -2.78
C ILE A 241 -5.90 1.52 -3.90
N THR A 242 -5.38 1.29 -5.11
CA THR A 242 -6.25 1.20 -6.27
C THR A 242 -5.63 0.41 -7.42
N THR A 243 -6.48 0.17 -8.42
CA THR A 243 -6.13 -0.27 -9.76
C THR A 243 -6.60 0.83 -10.72
N SER A 244 -6.04 0.94 -11.92
CA SER A 244 -6.56 1.88 -12.91
C SER A 244 -8.06 1.63 -13.20
N GLY A 245 -8.79 2.72 -13.35
CA GLY A 245 -10.22 2.77 -13.64
C GLY A 245 -10.50 3.17 -15.08
N PHE A 246 -11.69 2.84 -15.59
CA PHE A 246 -12.09 3.21 -16.96
C PHE A 246 -12.64 4.62 -17.09
N ASP A 247 -13.07 5.21 -15.96
CA ASP A 247 -13.77 6.48 -15.88
C ASP A 247 -12.87 7.52 -15.23
N THR A 248 -12.45 8.49 -16.03
CA THR A 248 -11.53 9.56 -15.64
C THR A 248 -12.25 10.73 -14.95
N SER A 249 -13.59 10.71 -14.88
CA SER A 249 -14.37 11.72 -14.15
C SER A 249 -14.37 11.47 -12.63
N LYS A 250 -14.03 10.25 -12.21
CA LYS A 250 -14.02 9.81 -10.82
C LYS A 250 -12.90 10.48 -10.00
N PRO A 251 -13.10 10.66 -8.68
CA PRO A 251 -12.12 11.28 -7.78
C PRO A 251 -10.75 10.59 -7.81
N CYS A 252 -10.70 9.28 -8.06
CA CYS A 252 -9.45 8.54 -8.16
C CYS A 252 -8.53 9.06 -9.28
N PHE A 253 -9.09 9.45 -10.42
CA PHE A 253 -8.28 9.98 -11.52
C PHE A 253 -7.71 11.35 -11.18
N LYS A 254 -8.49 12.22 -10.52
CA LYS A 254 -7.99 13.51 -10.00
C LYS A 254 -6.85 13.33 -9.01
N GLU A 255 -6.97 12.34 -8.12
CA GLU A 255 -5.89 11.99 -7.19
C GLU A 255 -4.65 11.49 -7.94
N TYR A 256 -4.83 10.60 -8.92
CA TYR A 256 -3.77 10.12 -9.80
C TYR A 256 -3.04 11.26 -10.53
N GLU A 257 -3.76 12.25 -11.05
CA GLU A 257 -3.16 13.43 -11.69
C GLU A 257 -2.32 14.26 -10.71
N TYR A 258 -2.82 14.46 -9.49
CA TYR A 258 -2.10 15.19 -8.45
C TYR A 258 -0.81 14.46 -8.04
N VAL A 259 -0.88 13.15 -7.75
CA VAL A 259 0.33 12.39 -7.39
C VAL A 259 1.27 12.20 -8.58
N SER A 260 0.77 12.18 -9.82
CA SER A 260 1.62 12.18 -11.01
C SER A 260 2.40 13.48 -11.15
N LYS A 261 1.82 14.63 -10.80
CA LYS A 261 2.52 15.91 -10.72
C LYS A 261 3.58 15.90 -9.62
N LEU A 262 3.28 15.37 -8.43
CA LEU A 262 4.28 15.19 -7.35
C LEU A 262 5.50 14.35 -7.77
N LEU A 263 5.28 13.37 -8.65
CA LEU A 263 6.33 12.49 -9.17
C LEU A 263 6.98 12.99 -10.47
N ASP A 264 6.53 14.12 -11.04
CA ASP A 264 7.14 14.71 -12.22
C ASP A 264 8.25 15.69 -11.78
N PRO A 265 9.53 15.46 -12.15
CA PRO A 265 10.62 16.37 -11.80
C PRO A 265 10.48 17.78 -12.40
N ASN A 266 9.61 17.97 -13.40
CA ASN A 266 9.34 19.27 -14.02
C ASN A 266 8.13 19.98 -13.41
N SER A 267 7.44 19.36 -12.46
CA SER A 267 6.30 19.96 -11.79
C SER A 267 6.75 20.79 -10.59
N PRO A 268 6.16 21.98 -10.37
CA PRO A 268 6.41 22.76 -9.16
C PRO A 268 5.60 22.27 -7.94
N VAL A 269 4.78 21.21 -8.11
CA VAL A 269 3.92 20.70 -7.03
C VAL A 269 4.77 19.90 -6.04
N GLU A 270 4.71 20.29 -4.77
CA GLU A 270 5.44 19.64 -3.69
C GLU A 270 4.50 19.23 -2.54
N ASN A 271 4.73 18.05 -1.97
CA ASN A 271 4.09 17.57 -0.75
C ASN A 271 4.95 16.47 -0.13
N GLU A 272 5.82 16.83 0.81
CA GLU A 272 6.75 15.88 1.44
C GLU A 272 6.05 14.85 2.34
N GLU A 273 4.80 15.08 2.74
CA GLU A 273 4.03 14.19 3.61
C GLU A 273 3.18 13.17 2.82
N TYR A 274 3.27 13.21 1.48
CA TYR A 274 2.55 12.32 0.58
C TYR A 274 3.49 11.37 -0.16
N PHE A 275 3.42 10.09 0.21
CA PHE A 275 4.07 9.02 -0.53
C PHE A 275 3.16 8.46 -1.62
N ALA A 276 3.65 8.37 -2.86
CA ALA A 276 2.93 7.76 -3.96
C ALA A 276 3.79 6.66 -4.62
N MET A 277 3.22 5.47 -4.77
CA MET A 277 3.79 4.35 -5.53
C MET A 277 2.87 4.01 -6.68
N ILE A 278 3.30 4.29 -7.91
CA ILE A 278 2.54 4.00 -9.13
C ILE A 278 3.30 2.93 -9.90
N CYS A 279 2.64 1.78 -10.10
CA CYS A 279 3.10 0.72 -11.00
C CYS A 279 2.14 0.67 -12.19
N GLU A 280 2.64 1.12 -13.34
CA GLU A 280 1.90 1.22 -14.59
C GLU A 280 2.85 0.95 -15.76
N LEU A 281 2.28 0.75 -16.93
CA LEU A 281 3.06 0.64 -18.16
C LEU A 281 3.29 2.05 -18.71
N ASP A 282 4.52 2.39 -19.10
CA ASP A 282 4.78 3.69 -19.71
C ASP A 282 4.10 3.75 -21.10
N LYS A 283 3.75 4.96 -21.56
CA LYS A 283 3.05 5.17 -22.84
C LYS A 283 3.78 4.55 -24.04
N GLU A 284 5.11 4.58 -24.03
CA GLU A 284 5.97 4.13 -25.12
C GLU A 284 6.34 2.64 -25.02
N ASP A 285 5.95 1.94 -23.95
CA ASP A 285 6.26 0.51 -23.81
C ASP A 285 5.40 -0.33 -24.75
N ASP A 286 6.02 -1.36 -25.34
CA ASP A 286 5.31 -2.41 -26.05
C ASP A 286 4.66 -3.37 -25.05
N ILE A 287 3.34 -3.55 -25.17
CA ILE A 287 2.53 -4.46 -24.37
C ILE A 287 2.86 -5.93 -24.64
N LYS A 288 3.43 -6.24 -25.82
CA LYS A 288 3.82 -7.60 -26.21
C LYS A 288 5.19 -8.01 -25.66
N ASP A 289 6.01 -7.05 -25.25
CA ASP A 289 7.27 -7.32 -24.54
C ASP A 289 6.98 -7.62 -23.08
N GLU A 290 6.98 -8.92 -22.74
CA GLU A 290 6.69 -9.42 -21.40
C GLU A 290 7.61 -8.86 -20.33
N SER A 291 8.83 -8.45 -20.71
CA SER A 291 9.77 -7.86 -19.76
C SER A 291 9.29 -6.49 -19.25
N ASN A 292 8.32 -5.85 -19.90
CA ASN A 292 7.69 -4.62 -19.41
C ASN A 292 6.56 -4.87 -18.40
N TRP A 293 6.01 -6.09 -18.31
CA TRP A 293 4.85 -6.36 -17.44
C TRP A 293 5.15 -6.19 -15.96
N ILE A 294 6.40 -6.40 -15.54
CA ILE A 294 6.89 -6.18 -14.18
C ILE A 294 6.67 -4.73 -13.71
N LYS A 295 6.60 -3.75 -14.64
CA LYS A 295 6.37 -2.33 -14.32
C LYS A 295 5.01 -2.10 -13.66
N SER A 296 3.97 -2.83 -14.08
CA SER A 296 2.60 -2.76 -13.53
C SER A 296 2.31 -3.89 -12.54
N ASN A 297 3.07 -4.98 -12.63
CA ASN A 297 2.86 -6.23 -11.90
C ASN A 297 4.10 -6.66 -11.10
N PRO A 298 4.53 -5.89 -10.08
CA PRO A 298 5.74 -6.18 -9.31
C PRO A 298 5.69 -7.50 -8.51
N ILE A 299 4.51 -8.15 -8.44
CA ILE A 299 4.34 -9.49 -7.86
C ILE A 299 3.86 -10.48 -8.92
N VAL A 300 2.81 -10.16 -9.68
CA VAL A 300 2.24 -11.13 -10.64
C VAL A 300 3.25 -11.54 -11.73
N ALA A 301 4.17 -10.65 -12.12
CA ALA A 301 5.17 -10.94 -13.14
C ALA A 301 6.44 -11.64 -12.59
N THR A 302 6.47 -12.08 -11.32
CA THR A 302 7.67 -12.70 -10.71
C THR A 302 7.58 -14.22 -10.58
N TYR A 303 6.44 -14.82 -10.92
CA TYR A 303 6.22 -16.27 -10.85
C TYR A 303 5.49 -16.79 -12.09
N LYS A 304 5.63 -18.09 -12.35
CA LYS A 304 5.23 -18.74 -13.60
C LYS A 304 3.75 -18.57 -13.91
N GLU A 305 2.87 -18.93 -12.98
CA GLU A 305 1.42 -18.90 -13.16
C GLU A 305 0.90 -17.48 -13.39
N GLY A 306 1.55 -16.48 -12.79
CA GLY A 306 1.19 -15.07 -12.96
C GLY A 306 1.56 -14.56 -14.35
N ILE A 307 2.74 -14.91 -14.86
CA ILE A 307 3.15 -14.63 -16.24
C ILE A 307 2.24 -15.36 -17.25
N GLU A 308 1.94 -16.64 -17.01
CA GLU A 308 1.03 -17.42 -17.88
C GLU A 308 -0.37 -16.81 -17.94
N PHE A 309 -0.89 -16.32 -16.81
CA PHE A 309 -2.15 -15.58 -16.78
C PHE A 309 -2.08 -14.30 -17.64
N LEU A 310 -1.02 -13.51 -17.51
CA LEU A 310 -0.85 -12.29 -18.31
C LEU A 310 -0.72 -12.58 -19.81
N ARG A 311 0.00 -13.65 -20.19
CA ARG A 311 0.07 -14.14 -21.58
C ARG A 311 -1.30 -14.50 -22.12
N SER A 312 -2.08 -15.27 -21.36
CA SER A 312 -3.43 -15.70 -21.74
C SER A 312 -4.37 -14.49 -21.94
N GLU A 313 -4.30 -13.51 -21.03
CA GLU A 313 -5.13 -12.30 -21.14
C GLU A 313 -4.71 -11.42 -22.32
N LEU A 314 -3.40 -11.29 -22.60
CA LEU A 314 -2.92 -10.58 -23.78
C LEU A 314 -3.33 -11.29 -25.07
N HIS A 315 -3.19 -12.62 -25.15
CA HIS A 315 -3.59 -13.40 -26.32
C HIS A 315 -5.07 -13.16 -26.65
N GLN A 316 -5.95 -13.28 -25.65
CA GLN A 316 -7.36 -12.96 -25.83
C GLN A 316 -7.61 -11.51 -26.23
N ALA A 317 -6.84 -10.55 -25.71
CA ALA A 317 -6.96 -9.14 -26.08
C ALA A 317 -6.49 -8.85 -27.52
N LEU A 318 -5.55 -9.63 -28.05
CA LEU A 318 -5.09 -9.54 -29.43
C LEU A 318 -6.10 -10.16 -30.41
N ASP A 319 -6.74 -11.27 -30.02
CA ASP A 319 -7.79 -11.92 -30.81
C ASP A 319 -9.10 -11.11 -30.84
N TYR A 320 -9.41 -10.45 -29.71
CA TYR A 320 -10.67 -9.72 -29.49
C TYR A 320 -10.37 -8.26 -29.09
N PRO A 321 -10.33 -7.31 -30.05
CA PRO A 321 -9.97 -5.92 -29.79
C PRO A 321 -10.78 -5.23 -28.67
N GLU A 322 -12.03 -5.62 -28.46
CA GLU A 322 -12.88 -5.11 -27.38
C GLU A 322 -12.35 -5.46 -25.98
N LYS A 323 -11.56 -6.53 -25.84
CA LYS A 323 -10.90 -6.92 -24.59
C LYS A 323 -9.62 -6.13 -24.32
N MET A 324 -9.04 -5.48 -25.33
CA MET A 324 -7.78 -4.73 -25.19
C MET A 324 -7.88 -3.63 -24.14
N ARG A 325 -8.99 -2.88 -24.12
CA ARG A 325 -9.21 -1.83 -23.11
C ARG A 325 -9.17 -2.41 -21.68
N ASN A 326 -9.79 -3.56 -21.48
CA ASN A 326 -9.80 -4.22 -20.16
C ASN A 326 -8.39 -4.69 -19.77
N PHE A 327 -7.66 -5.32 -20.70
CA PHE A 327 -6.28 -5.75 -20.45
C PHE A 327 -5.37 -4.58 -20.08
N LEU A 328 -5.38 -3.49 -20.87
CA LEU A 328 -4.56 -2.31 -20.60
C LEU A 328 -4.87 -1.72 -19.21
N THR A 329 -6.14 -1.50 -18.90
CA THR A 329 -6.52 -0.85 -17.65
C THR A 329 -6.35 -1.77 -16.43
N LYS A 330 -6.75 -3.04 -16.49
CA LYS A 330 -6.80 -3.92 -15.30
C LYS A 330 -5.53 -4.74 -15.08
N ASN A 331 -4.79 -5.06 -16.14
CA ASN A 331 -3.58 -5.87 -16.07
C ASN A 331 -2.32 -5.00 -16.23
N MET A 332 -2.38 -3.91 -16.99
CA MET A 332 -1.21 -3.04 -17.23
C MET A 332 -1.32 -1.66 -16.56
N ASN A 333 -2.43 -1.33 -15.90
CA ASN A 333 -2.67 -0.02 -15.29
C ASN A 333 -2.47 1.15 -16.28
N ARG A 334 -2.83 0.94 -17.55
CA ARG A 334 -2.67 1.90 -18.65
C ARG A 334 -4.01 2.42 -19.19
#